data_AF-A0A512BEK1-F1
#
_entry.id   AF-A0A512BEK1-F1
#
_cell.length_a   1.000
_cell.length_b   1.000
_cell.length_c   1.000
_cell.angle_alpha   90.00
_cell.angle_beta   90.00
_cell.angle_gamma   90.00
#
_symmetry.space_group_name_H-M   'P 1'
#
loop_
_entity.id
_entity.type
_entity.pdbx_description
1 polymer ?
#
loop_
_entity_poly.entity_id
_entity_poly.type
_entity_poly.pdbx_seq_one_letter_code
_entity_poly.pdbx_strand_id
1 'polypeptide(L)'
;MFISTKYLVSKYGIDETIARFFVDREPPVDNLYWHEKLLYLRPAPGYLFIPLIVDLLFKLGIDKEKLFSEKFIGTMERIGHISALEEIKKISAQEAIEQCNDLVEKVSVNTAWLTDVKEYLNGRQGSLLGKLVTPFKSLHRGDVFLLSLSMLEFSSSLFEAIGQQWFALISALLLLDDAEDIESDRETGDENAYLESGLNAKGLHRIAELVQHDVETIASVNPVMAVELERQHTALVEKHTFLHY
;
A
#
# COMPACT_ATOMS: atom_id res chain seq x y z
N MET A 1 -3.07 -8.71 -19.26
CA MET A 1 -1.60 -8.92 -19.19
C MET A 1 -1.30 -9.77 -17.96
N PHE A 2 -0.45 -10.79 -18.08
CA PHE A 2 -0.05 -11.66 -16.97
C PHE A 2 1.21 -11.10 -16.30
N ILE A 3 1.25 -11.06 -14.97
CA ILE A 3 2.43 -10.65 -14.20
C ILE A 3 3.31 -11.87 -14.01
N SER A 4 4.52 -11.84 -14.58
CA SER A 4 5.52 -12.90 -14.43
C SER A 4 6.59 -12.54 -13.42
N THR A 5 7.34 -13.53 -12.93
CA THR A 5 8.52 -13.29 -12.06
C THR A 5 9.49 -12.32 -12.73
N LYS A 6 9.78 -12.52 -14.02
CA LYS A 6 10.67 -11.64 -14.79
C LYS A 6 10.14 -10.22 -14.86
N TYR A 7 8.83 -10.03 -14.97
CA TYR A 7 8.23 -8.70 -14.96
C TYR A 7 8.52 -7.99 -13.63
N LEU A 8 8.21 -8.61 -12.50
CA LEU A 8 8.45 -8.02 -11.17
C LEU A 8 9.93 -7.71 -10.90
N VAL A 9 10.82 -8.65 -11.25
CA VAL A 9 12.27 -8.48 -11.08
C VAL A 9 12.79 -7.33 -11.96
N SER A 10 12.41 -7.30 -13.25
CA SER A 10 12.96 -6.31 -14.18
C SER A 10 12.34 -4.91 -14.04
N LYS A 11 11.06 -4.83 -13.69
CA LYS A 11 10.34 -3.56 -13.58
C LYS A 11 10.46 -2.94 -12.20
N TYR A 12 10.34 -3.75 -11.16
CA TYR A 12 10.30 -3.24 -9.79
C TYR A 12 11.52 -3.65 -8.96
N GLY A 13 12.48 -4.37 -9.54
CA GLY A 13 13.69 -4.80 -8.83
C GLY A 13 13.41 -5.75 -7.66
N ILE A 14 12.27 -6.44 -7.67
CA ILE A 14 11.89 -7.38 -6.61
C ILE A 14 12.84 -8.57 -6.61
N ASP A 15 13.23 -9.05 -5.43
CA ASP A 15 13.98 -10.30 -5.26
C ASP A 15 13.28 -11.47 -5.99
N GLU A 16 14.04 -12.28 -6.73
CA GLU A 16 13.46 -13.32 -7.58
C GLU A 16 12.62 -14.34 -6.80
N THR A 17 13.03 -14.68 -5.57
CA THR A 17 12.28 -15.62 -4.73
C THR A 17 10.97 -15.01 -4.26
N ILE A 18 10.97 -13.74 -3.88
CA ILE A 18 9.75 -13.00 -3.52
C ILE A 18 8.81 -12.92 -4.73
N ALA A 19 9.34 -12.52 -5.88
CA ALA A 19 8.59 -12.43 -7.12
C ALA A 19 7.96 -13.77 -7.52
N ARG A 20 8.70 -14.88 -7.38
CA ARG A 20 8.18 -16.22 -7.67
C ARG A 20 7.07 -16.62 -6.69
N PHE A 21 7.29 -16.41 -5.40
CA PHE A 21 6.31 -16.72 -4.36
C PHE A 21 4.93 -16.12 -4.67
N PHE A 22 4.86 -14.84 -5.04
CA PHE A 22 3.58 -14.19 -5.32
C PHE A 22 3.00 -14.48 -6.70
N VAL A 23 3.83 -14.78 -7.70
CA VAL A 23 3.36 -15.20 -9.04
C VAL A 23 2.70 -16.58 -8.98
N ASP A 24 3.24 -17.48 -8.15
CA ASP A 24 2.73 -18.84 -7.99
C ASP A 24 1.61 -18.93 -6.94
N ARG A 25 1.36 -17.86 -6.16
CA ARG A 25 0.31 -17.83 -5.14
C ARG A 25 -1.08 -17.82 -5.78
N GLU A 26 -1.98 -18.63 -5.23
CA GLU A 26 -3.38 -18.64 -5.63
C GLU A 26 -4.16 -17.55 -4.88
N PRO A 27 -5.20 -16.95 -5.51
CA PRO A 27 -6.17 -16.13 -4.80
C PRO A 27 -6.74 -16.83 -3.56
N PRO A 28 -6.84 -16.16 -2.41
CA PRO A 28 -7.45 -16.74 -1.22
C PRO A 28 -8.94 -17.05 -1.46
N VAL A 29 -9.36 -18.24 -1.02
CA VAL A 29 -10.76 -18.71 -1.11
C VAL A 29 -11.67 -17.81 -0.27
N ASP A 30 -12.88 -17.54 -0.76
CA ASP A 30 -13.90 -16.72 -0.08
C ASP A 30 -13.42 -15.30 0.31
N ASN A 31 -12.49 -14.74 -0.47
CA ASN A 31 -11.97 -13.40 -0.26
C ASN A 31 -12.62 -12.38 -1.20
N LEU A 32 -13.21 -11.31 -0.64
CA LEU A 32 -13.88 -10.27 -1.43
C LEU A 32 -12.90 -9.44 -2.27
N TYR A 33 -11.69 -9.20 -1.78
CA TYR A 33 -10.66 -8.42 -2.49
C TYR A 33 -10.20 -9.10 -3.78
N TRP A 34 -10.12 -10.43 -3.76
CA TRP A 34 -9.82 -11.26 -4.93
C TRP A 34 -11.06 -11.93 -5.52
N HIS A 35 -12.27 -11.40 -5.27
CA HIS A 35 -13.49 -12.00 -5.78
C HIS A 35 -13.48 -12.10 -7.32
N GLU A 36 -13.81 -13.30 -7.81
CA GLU A 36 -13.79 -13.67 -9.23
C GLU A 36 -12.45 -13.49 -9.94
N LYS A 37 -11.34 -13.34 -9.20
CA LYS A 37 -10.00 -13.27 -9.79
C LYS A 37 -9.42 -14.67 -9.94
N LEU A 38 -8.92 -14.96 -11.13
CA LEU A 38 -8.21 -16.21 -11.44
C LEU A 38 -6.75 -16.19 -10.98
N LEU A 39 -6.18 -15.00 -10.78
CA LEU A 39 -4.76 -14.80 -10.49
C LEU A 39 -4.62 -13.87 -9.30
N TYR A 40 -3.64 -14.15 -8.44
CA TYR A 40 -3.33 -13.34 -7.27
C TYR A 40 -2.81 -11.95 -7.66
N LEU A 41 -1.94 -11.90 -8.67
CA LEU A 41 -1.36 -10.67 -9.19
C LEU A 41 -2.04 -10.20 -10.48
N ARG A 42 -2.22 -8.89 -10.58
CA ARG A 42 -2.71 -8.19 -11.78
C ARG A 42 -1.86 -6.94 -12.02
N PRO A 43 -1.80 -6.43 -13.26
CA PRO A 43 -1.11 -5.17 -13.59
C PRO A 43 -1.93 -3.95 -13.12
N ALA A 44 -2.27 -3.89 -11.85
CA ALA A 44 -3.01 -2.79 -11.23
C ALA A 44 -2.44 -2.53 -9.82
N PRO A 45 -2.33 -1.26 -9.38
CA PRO A 45 -1.68 -0.90 -8.11
C PRO A 45 -2.15 -1.73 -6.91
N GLY A 46 -3.48 -1.91 -6.76
CA GLY A 46 -4.07 -2.69 -5.68
C GLY A 46 -3.68 -4.18 -5.64
N TYR A 47 -3.23 -4.76 -6.75
CA TYR A 47 -2.78 -6.16 -6.77
C TYR A 47 -1.25 -6.30 -6.76
N LEU A 48 -0.51 -5.20 -6.74
CA LEU A 48 0.95 -5.19 -6.71
C LEU A 48 1.53 -4.75 -5.36
N PHE A 49 0.75 -4.11 -4.49
CA PHE A 49 1.32 -3.56 -3.25
C PHE A 49 1.95 -4.63 -2.33
N ILE A 50 1.35 -5.82 -2.19
CA ILE A 50 1.87 -6.88 -1.32
C ILE A 50 3.28 -7.33 -1.72
N PRO A 51 3.56 -7.77 -2.98
CA PRO A 51 4.91 -8.14 -3.35
C PRO A 51 5.91 -6.97 -3.24
N LEU A 52 5.46 -5.73 -3.50
CA LEU A 52 6.31 -4.55 -3.41
C LEU A 52 6.71 -4.24 -1.95
N ILE A 53 5.75 -4.20 -1.03
CA ILE A 53 6.06 -3.93 0.38
C ILE A 53 6.90 -5.07 0.98
N VAL A 54 6.61 -6.32 0.62
CA VAL A 54 7.39 -7.47 1.10
C VAL A 54 8.85 -7.39 0.65
N ASP A 55 9.11 -6.93 -0.58
CA ASP A 55 10.47 -6.70 -1.06
C ASP A 55 11.18 -5.56 -0.31
N LEU A 56 10.48 -4.45 -0.03
CA LEU A 56 11.03 -3.35 0.77
C LEU A 56 11.38 -3.81 2.18
N LEU A 57 10.49 -4.57 2.83
CA LEU A 57 10.73 -5.14 4.16
C LEU A 57 11.93 -6.10 4.17
N PHE A 58 12.06 -6.94 3.14
CA PHE A 58 13.22 -7.82 2.98
C PHE A 58 14.52 -7.01 2.86
N LYS A 59 14.53 -5.96 2.04
CA LYS A 59 15.70 -5.09 1.83
C LYS A 59 16.05 -4.26 3.07
N LEU A 60 15.08 -3.96 3.94
CA LEU A 60 15.30 -3.38 5.25
C LEU A 60 15.85 -4.38 6.29
N GLY A 61 15.99 -5.66 5.92
CA GLY A 61 16.63 -6.69 6.74
C GLY A 61 15.67 -7.59 7.51
N ILE A 62 14.36 -7.57 7.20
CA ILE A 62 13.43 -8.55 7.78
C ILE A 62 13.69 -9.93 7.16
N ASP A 63 13.66 -10.96 8.01
CA ASP A 63 13.86 -12.34 7.61
C ASP A 63 12.83 -12.78 6.55
N LYS A 64 13.35 -13.24 5.41
CA LYS A 64 12.59 -13.70 4.26
C LYS A 64 11.64 -14.86 4.61
N GLU A 65 12.01 -15.77 5.51
CA GLU A 65 11.14 -16.88 5.92
C GLU A 65 9.88 -16.38 6.66
N LYS A 66 10.03 -15.30 7.45
CA LYS A 66 8.89 -14.67 8.14
C LYS A 66 7.97 -13.97 7.13
N LEU A 67 8.57 -13.32 6.13
CA LEU A 67 7.84 -12.63 5.06
C LEU A 67 7.07 -13.58 4.14
N PHE A 68 7.47 -14.85 4.03
CA PHE A 68 6.72 -15.86 3.28
C PHE A 68 5.74 -16.67 4.12
N SER A 69 5.68 -16.41 5.43
CA SER A 69 4.81 -17.20 6.30
C SER A 69 3.33 -16.97 5.96
N GLU A 70 2.55 -18.06 5.91
CA GLU A 70 1.09 -17.98 5.78
C GLU A 70 0.46 -17.16 6.91
N LYS A 71 1.12 -17.13 8.07
CA LYS A 71 0.74 -16.30 9.20
C LYS A 71 0.69 -14.82 8.78
N PHE A 72 1.74 -14.33 8.12
CA PHE A 72 1.84 -12.94 7.69
C PHE A 72 1.02 -12.64 6.43
N ILE A 73 1.23 -13.40 5.34
CA ILE A 73 0.56 -13.16 4.06
C ILE A 73 -0.94 -13.42 4.15
N GLY A 74 -1.35 -14.51 4.83
CA GLY A 74 -2.76 -14.79 5.08
C GLY A 74 -3.44 -13.74 5.95
N THR A 75 -2.69 -13.02 6.79
CA THR A 75 -3.25 -11.88 7.54
C THR A 75 -3.44 -10.67 6.65
N MET A 76 -2.47 -10.33 5.78
CA MET A 76 -2.67 -9.28 4.78
C MET A 76 -3.91 -9.57 3.92
N GLU A 77 -4.10 -10.82 3.50
CA GLU A 77 -5.27 -11.22 2.70
C GLU A 77 -6.59 -11.05 3.46
N ARG A 78 -6.63 -11.43 4.73
CA ARG A 78 -7.81 -11.26 5.58
C ARG A 78 -8.11 -9.79 5.85
N ILE A 79 -7.08 -8.95 6.03
CA ILE A 79 -7.26 -7.50 6.08
C ILE A 79 -7.85 -7.00 4.76
N GLY A 80 -7.33 -7.46 3.61
CA GLY A 80 -7.90 -7.10 2.31
C GLY A 80 -9.38 -7.48 2.15
N HIS A 81 -9.81 -8.63 2.68
CA HIS A 81 -11.23 -8.98 2.73
C HIS A 81 -12.04 -7.98 3.57
N ILE A 82 -11.53 -7.58 4.74
CA ILE A 82 -12.18 -6.62 5.63
C ILE A 82 -12.26 -5.23 4.97
N SER A 83 -11.18 -4.76 4.34
CA SER A 83 -11.17 -3.53 3.55
C SER A 83 -12.19 -3.57 2.41
N ALA A 84 -12.30 -4.70 1.71
CA ALA A 84 -13.31 -4.86 0.67
C ALA A 84 -14.74 -4.80 1.22
N LEU A 85 -15.01 -5.35 2.42
CA LEU A 85 -16.32 -5.23 3.10
C LEU A 85 -16.68 -3.78 3.42
N GLU A 86 -15.69 -2.99 3.86
CA GLU A 86 -15.85 -1.57 4.13
C GLU A 86 -16.17 -0.81 2.84
N GLU A 87 -15.40 -1.05 1.78
CA GLU A 87 -15.54 -0.40 0.47
C GLU A 87 -16.95 -0.60 -0.10
N ILE A 88 -17.50 -1.82 -0.01
CA ILE A 88 -18.88 -2.13 -0.43
C ILE A 88 -19.95 -1.76 0.62
N LYS A 89 -19.56 -1.00 1.66
CA LYS A 89 -20.42 -0.44 2.72
C LYS A 89 -21.19 -1.52 3.51
N LYS A 90 -20.63 -2.72 3.62
CA LYS A 90 -21.18 -3.80 4.47
C LYS A 90 -20.80 -3.62 5.94
N ILE A 91 -19.68 -2.97 6.20
CA ILE A 91 -19.23 -2.54 7.52
C ILE A 91 -18.76 -1.09 7.43
N SER A 92 -18.71 -0.40 8.56
CA SER A 92 -18.13 0.94 8.69
C SER A 92 -16.60 0.88 8.83
N ALA A 93 -15.92 2.00 8.58
CA ALA A 93 -14.48 2.14 8.78
C ALA A 93 -14.05 1.77 10.21
N GLN A 94 -14.84 2.14 11.23
CA GLN A 94 -14.56 1.81 12.62
C GLN A 94 -14.68 0.29 12.87
N GLU A 95 -15.71 -0.35 12.33
CA GLU A 95 -15.87 -1.80 12.42
C GLU A 95 -14.75 -2.55 11.68
N ALA A 96 -14.26 -2.01 10.55
CA ALA A 96 -13.12 -2.57 9.82
C ALA A 96 -11.84 -2.53 10.67
N ILE A 97 -11.55 -1.40 11.33
CA ILE A 97 -10.42 -1.26 12.25
C ILE A 97 -10.54 -2.24 13.42
N GLU A 98 -11.72 -2.37 14.02
CA GLU A 98 -11.97 -3.29 15.14
C GLU A 98 -11.75 -4.75 14.73
N GLN A 99 -12.31 -5.19 13.59
CA GLN A 99 -12.10 -6.54 13.08
C GLN A 99 -10.63 -6.83 12.74
N CYS A 100 -9.91 -5.86 12.17
CA CYS A 100 -8.49 -6.01 11.89
C CYS A 100 -7.66 -6.05 13.18
N ASN A 101 -8.03 -5.31 14.22
CA ASN A 101 -7.39 -5.40 15.52
C ASN A 101 -7.56 -6.78 16.16
N ASP A 102 -8.79 -7.30 16.18
CA ASP A 102 -9.10 -8.64 16.70
C ASP A 102 -8.35 -9.74 15.95
N LEU A 103 -8.18 -9.55 14.63
CA LEU A 103 -7.43 -10.44 13.75
C LEU A 103 -5.96 -10.56 14.18
N VAL A 104 -5.30 -9.45 14.49
CA VAL A 104 -3.85 -9.43 14.75
C VAL A 104 -3.49 -9.61 16.22
N GLU A 105 -4.37 -9.25 17.16
CA GLU A 105 -4.04 -9.18 18.59
C GLU A 105 -3.58 -10.52 19.18
N LYS A 106 -4.16 -11.63 18.72
CA LYS A 106 -3.81 -12.98 19.22
C LYS A 106 -2.51 -13.53 18.64
N VAL A 107 -2.02 -12.94 17.56
CA VAL A 107 -0.93 -13.49 16.74
C VAL A 107 0.25 -12.52 16.61
N SER A 108 0.10 -11.29 17.09
CA SER A 108 1.15 -10.28 17.10
C SER A 108 2.33 -10.71 17.96
N VAL A 109 3.54 -10.43 17.48
CA VAL A 109 4.81 -10.65 18.20
C VAL A 109 5.52 -9.33 18.48
N ASN A 110 5.18 -8.27 17.75
CA ASN A 110 5.72 -6.94 17.91
C ASN A 110 4.67 -6.01 18.52
N THR A 111 4.53 -6.10 19.84
CA THR A 111 3.51 -5.37 20.60
C THR A 111 3.72 -3.86 20.56
N ALA A 112 4.98 -3.39 20.55
CA ALA A 112 5.28 -1.96 20.47
C ALA A 112 4.82 -1.36 19.14
N TRP A 113 5.05 -2.05 18.01
CA TRP A 113 4.51 -1.66 16.72
C TRP A 113 2.99 -1.67 16.72
N LEU A 114 2.37 -2.75 17.23
CA LEU A 114 0.91 -2.86 17.29
C LEU A 114 0.28 -1.70 18.08
N THR A 115 0.88 -1.31 19.20
CA THR A 115 0.40 -0.17 19.99
C THR A 115 0.47 1.12 19.18
N ASP A 116 1.59 1.41 18.51
CA ASP A 116 1.74 2.65 17.73
C ASP A 116 0.73 2.71 16.56
N VAL A 117 0.52 1.60 15.85
CA VAL A 117 -0.49 1.49 14.78
C VAL A 117 -1.90 1.70 15.33
N LYS A 118 -2.25 1.07 16.45
CA LYS A 118 -3.57 1.25 17.08
C LYS A 118 -3.80 2.71 17.49
N GLU A 119 -2.79 3.38 18.04
CA GLU A 119 -2.89 4.79 18.39
C GLU A 119 -3.06 5.68 17.15
N TYR A 120 -2.30 5.42 16.09
CA TYR A 120 -2.42 6.10 14.80
C TYR A 120 -3.81 5.96 14.19
N LEU A 121 -4.32 4.73 14.03
CA LEU A 121 -5.63 4.47 13.41
C LEU A 121 -6.80 5.07 14.21
N ASN A 122 -6.64 5.27 15.52
CA ASN A 122 -7.62 5.96 16.36
C ASN A 122 -7.42 7.50 16.42
N GLY A 123 -6.60 8.07 15.54
CA GLY A 123 -6.42 9.51 15.39
C GLY A 123 -5.54 10.19 16.45
N ARG A 124 -4.72 9.43 17.19
CA ARG A 124 -3.80 10.02 18.18
C ARG A 124 -2.52 10.50 17.50
N GLN A 125 -2.33 11.83 17.44
CA GLN A 125 -1.18 12.47 16.76
C GLN A 125 0.19 12.27 17.44
N GLY A 126 0.25 11.62 18.61
CA GLY A 126 1.49 11.41 19.35
C GLY A 126 2.36 10.24 18.87
N SER A 127 1.80 9.35 18.06
CA SER A 127 2.47 8.14 17.58
C SER A 127 3.61 8.45 16.59
N LEU A 128 4.53 7.50 16.40
CA LEU A 128 5.56 7.60 15.37
C LEU A 128 4.91 7.69 13.99
N LEU A 129 3.97 6.78 13.70
CA LEU A 129 3.27 6.73 12.42
C LEU A 129 2.44 7.99 12.15
N GLY A 130 1.85 8.59 13.18
CA GLY A 130 1.12 9.86 13.07
C GLY A 130 1.98 11.04 12.61
N LYS A 131 3.32 10.94 12.70
CA LYS A 131 4.26 11.95 12.19
C LYS A 131 4.68 11.70 10.74
N LEU A 132 4.47 10.49 10.23
CA LEU A 132 4.83 10.06 8.88
C LEU A 132 3.65 10.11 7.91
N VAL A 133 2.45 10.38 8.41
CA VAL A 133 1.20 10.44 7.66
C VAL A 133 1.28 11.42 6.49
N THR A 134 0.71 11.02 5.35
CA THR A 134 0.64 11.86 4.16
C THR A 134 -0.45 12.93 4.28
N PRO A 135 -0.36 14.04 3.53
CA PRO A 135 -1.23 15.20 3.72
C PRO A 135 -2.66 15.05 3.16
N PHE A 136 -3.00 13.94 2.50
CA PHE A 136 -4.30 13.68 1.88
C PHE A 136 -4.96 12.46 2.52
N LYS A 137 -6.20 12.59 2.98
CA LYS A 137 -6.90 11.55 3.75
C LYS A 137 -7.22 10.32 2.90
N SER A 138 -7.58 10.53 1.64
CA SER A 138 -7.77 9.50 0.62
C SER A 138 -6.60 8.52 0.52
N LEU A 139 -5.38 8.94 0.83
CA LEU A 139 -4.20 8.07 0.75
C LEU A 139 -4.04 7.15 1.99
N HIS A 140 -4.90 7.29 3.01
CA HIS A 140 -4.82 6.51 4.25
C HIS A 140 -5.67 5.24 4.20
N ARG A 141 -6.44 5.03 3.12
CA ARG A 141 -7.33 3.87 2.95
C ARG A 141 -6.61 2.50 2.97
N GLY A 142 -5.30 2.49 2.69
CA GLY A 142 -4.46 1.30 2.81
C GLY A 142 -3.89 1.04 4.21
N ASP A 143 -3.97 1.99 5.14
CA ASP A 143 -3.14 1.96 6.36
C ASP A 143 -3.53 0.89 7.37
N VAL A 144 -4.75 0.35 7.29
CA VAL A 144 -5.17 -0.76 8.14
C VAL A 144 -4.25 -1.99 7.99
N PHE A 145 -3.59 -2.15 6.84
CA PHE A 145 -2.62 -3.21 6.61
C PHE A 145 -1.33 -3.07 7.45
N LEU A 146 -1.02 -1.90 8.01
CA LEU A 146 0.08 -1.73 8.97
C LEU A 146 -0.03 -2.67 10.18
N LEU A 147 -1.26 -3.07 10.54
CA LEU A 147 -1.53 -4.03 11.61
C LEU A 147 -0.89 -5.40 11.34
N SER A 148 -0.84 -5.83 10.07
CA SER A 148 -0.23 -7.12 9.68
C SER A 148 1.27 -7.17 9.98
N LEU A 149 1.96 -6.03 9.92
CA LEU A 149 3.40 -5.96 10.20
C LEU A 149 3.72 -6.30 11.66
N SER A 150 2.77 -6.12 12.59
CA SER A 150 2.96 -6.50 14.00
C SER A 150 3.23 -7.99 14.22
N MET A 151 3.04 -8.83 13.19
CA MET A 151 3.29 -10.27 13.21
C MET A 151 4.73 -10.63 12.87
N LEU A 152 5.51 -9.67 12.41
CA LEU A 152 6.92 -9.84 12.06
C LEU A 152 7.80 -9.43 13.26
N GLU A 153 8.90 -10.16 13.44
CA GLU A 153 9.91 -9.85 14.44
C GLU A 153 10.91 -8.87 13.83
N PHE A 154 10.93 -7.63 14.33
CA PHE A 154 11.93 -6.62 13.93
C PHE A 154 12.21 -5.65 15.07
N SER A 155 13.41 -5.07 15.04
CA SER A 155 13.88 -4.11 16.05
C SER A 155 13.10 -2.79 15.99
N SER A 156 12.94 -2.12 17.13
CA SER A 156 12.40 -0.75 17.21
C SER A 156 13.20 0.26 16.39
N SER A 157 14.50 -0.01 16.15
CA SER A 157 15.33 0.80 15.27
C SER A 157 14.87 0.81 13.81
N LEU A 158 14.05 -0.16 13.39
CA LEU A 158 13.49 -0.22 12.02
C LEU A 158 12.11 0.43 11.91
N PHE A 159 11.49 0.87 13.00
CA PHE A 159 10.10 1.34 12.97
C PHE A 159 9.92 2.53 12.04
N GLU A 160 10.79 3.52 12.15
CA GLU A 160 10.72 4.73 11.32
C GLU A 160 10.95 4.41 9.85
N ALA A 161 11.96 3.60 9.53
CA ALA A 161 12.26 3.20 8.16
C ALA A 161 11.10 2.40 7.53
N ILE A 162 10.50 1.46 8.28
CA ILE A 162 9.35 0.69 7.81
C ILE A 162 8.14 1.60 7.58
N GLY A 163 7.85 2.50 8.51
CA GLY A 163 6.76 3.47 8.37
C GLY A 163 6.95 4.38 7.16
N GLN A 164 8.16 4.92 6.96
CA GLN A 164 8.49 5.76 5.81
C GLN A 164 8.29 5.02 4.48
N GLN A 165 8.80 3.78 4.37
CA GLN A 165 8.63 2.97 3.16
C GLN A 165 7.16 2.60 2.93
N TRP A 166 6.40 2.33 3.99
CA TRP A 166 4.97 2.07 3.89
C TRP A 166 4.21 3.25 3.30
N PHE A 167 4.30 4.42 3.96
CA PHE A 167 3.57 5.60 3.52
C PHE A 167 3.98 6.03 2.12
N ALA A 168 5.28 5.99 1.78
CA ALA A 168 5.75 6.32 0.45
C ALA A 168 5.19 5.36 -0.62
N LEU A 169 5.27 4.04 -0.40
CA LEU A 169 4.79 3.06 -1.37
C LEU A 169 3.27 3.12 -1.55
N ILE A 170 2.51 3.14 -0.46
CA ILE A 170 1.05 3.16 -0.53
C ILE A 170 0.57 4.47 -1.14
N SER A 171 1.15 5.61 -0.75
CA SER A 171 0.86 6.92 -1.36
C SER A 171 1.10 6.91 -2.86
N ALA A 172 2.28 6.47 -3.32
CA ALA A 172 2.59 6.39 -4.74
C ALA A 172 1.58 5.50 -5.51
N LEU A 173 1.26 4.32 -4.99
CA LEU A 173 0.32 3.41 -5.64
C LEU A 173 -1.11 3.96 -5.70
N LEU A 174 -1.60 4.58 -4.62
CA LEU A 174 -2.94 5.18 -4.59
C LEU A 174 -3.02 6.45 -5.43
N LEU A 175 -1.92 7.20 -5.56
CA LEU A 175 -1.86 8.35 -6.48
C LEU A 175 -1.86 7.93 -7.96
N LEU A 176 -1.43 6.71 -8.30
CA LEU A 176 -1.61 6.16 -9.65
C LEU A 176 -3.08 5.81 -9.89
N ASP A 177 -3.71 5.15 -8.93
CA ASP A 177 -5.13 4.75 -8.91
C ASP A 177 -6.04 5.98 -9.04
N ASP A 178 -5.89 6.94 -8.12
CA ASP A 178 -6.65 8.19 -8.08
C ASP A 178 -6.51 9.02 -9.36
N ALA A 179 -5.37 8.93 -10.06
CA ALA A 179 -5.16 9.66 -11.31
C ALA A 179 -5.98 9.06 -12.46
N GLU A 180 -6.16 7.74 -12.48
CA GLU A 180 -6.96 7.06 -13.51
C GLU A 180 -8.46 7.29 -13.28
N ASP A 181 -8.88 7.40 -12.02
CA ASP A 181 -10.29 7.40 -11.61
C ASP A 181 -10.85 8.78 -11.22
N ILE A 182 -10.14 9.89 -11.50
CA ILE A 182 -10.55 11.27 -11.12
C ILE A 182 -12.01 11.58 -11.48
N GLU A 183 -12.45 11.25 -12.70
CA GLU A 183 -13.79 11.59 -13.16
C GLU A 183 -14.86 10.69 -12.54
N SER A 184 -14.61 9.38 -12.43
CA SER A 184 -15.54 8.45 -11.76
C SER A 184 -15.70 8.79 -10.29
N ASP A 185 -14.60 9.07 -9.58
CA ASP A 185 -14.63 9.39 -8.15
C ASP A 185 -15.34 10.71 -7.89
N ARG A 186 -15.24 11.67 -8.81
CA ARG A 186 -16.01 12.92 -8.74
C ARG A 186 -17.51 12.66 -8.86
N GLU A 187 -17.92 11.75 -9.74
CA GLU A 187 -19.33 11.42 -9.97
C GLU A 187 -19.94 10.63 -8.81
N THR A 188 -19.18 9.69 -8.24
CA THR A 188 -19.63 8.83 -7.12
C THR A 188 -19.43 9.47 -5.75
N GLY A 189 -18.55 10.47 -5.65
CA GLY A 189 -18.17 11.11 -4.40
C GLY A 189 -17.18 10.29 -3.57
N ASP A 190 -16.43 9.40 -4.23
CA ASP A 190 -15.43 8.55 -3.59
C ASP A 190 -14.13 9.33 -3.26
N GLU A 191 -13.30 8.76 -2.39
CA GLU A 191 -12.08 9.41 -1.89
C GLU A 191 -11.01 9.49 -2.99
N ASN A 192 -10.47 10.68 -3.27
CA ASN A 192 -9.46 10.89 -4.29
C ASN A 192 -8.54 12.08 -3.96
N ALA A 193 -7.23 11.84 -3.96
CA ALA A 193 -6.22 12.82 -3.54
C ALA A 193 -6.11 14.02 -4.51
N TYR A 194 -6.34 13.81 -5.81
CA TYR A 194 -6.37 14.90 -6.78
C TYR A 194 -7.58 15.82 -6.55
N LEU A 195 -8.75 15.25 -6.24
CA LEU A 195 -9.94 16.01 -5.85
C LEU A 195 -9.71 16.78 -4.54
N GLU A 196 -9.14 16.13 -3.51
CA GLU A 196 -8.77 16.76 -2.23
C GLU A 196 -7.76 17.90 -2.39
N SER A 197 -6.84 17.78 -3.36
CA SER A 197 -5.86 18.83 -3.68
C SER A 197 -6.51 20.09 -4.31
N GLY A 198 -7.75 19.96 -4.80
CA GLY A 198 -8.54 21.03 -5.40
C GLY A 198 -8.30 21.25 -6.90
N LEU A 199 -7.63 20.31 -7.60
CA LEU A 199 -7.41 20.29 -9.06
C LEU A 199 -6.94 21.61 -9.68
N ASN A 200 -6.19 22.40 -8.92
CA ASN A 200 -5.61 23.66 -9.36
C ASN A 200 -4.08 23.58 -9.34
N ALA A 201 -3.40 24.56 -9.93
CA ALA A 201 -1.94 24.57 -10.01
C ALA A 201 -1.23 24.35 -8.67
N LYS A 202 -1.76 24.91 -7.56
CA LYS A 202 -1.21 24.70 -6.21
C LYS A 202 -1.46 23.27 -5.71
N GLY A 203 -2.64 22.71 -5.94
CA GLY A 203 -2.98 21.33 -5.62
C GLY A 203 -2.10 20.33 -6.35
N LEU A 204 -1.97 20.48 -7.67
CA LEU A 204 -1.13 19.64 -8.51
C LEU A 204 0.35 19.74 -8.15
N HIS A 205 0.83 20.94 -7.76
CA HIS A 205 2.20 21.10 -7.27
C HIS A 205 2.44 20.28 -5.99
N ARG A 206 1.50 20.30 -5.03
CA ARG A 206 1.60 19.48 -3.80
C ARG A 206 1.62 17.99 -4.10
N ILE A 207 0.83 17.53 -5.07
CA ILE A 207 0.84 16.13 -5.51
C ILE A 207 2.20 15.78 -6.13
N ALA A 208 2.74 16.65 -6.99
CA ALA A 208 4.06 16.43 -7.59
C ALA A 208 5.19 16.40 -6.55
N GLU A 209 5.17 17.29 -5.56
CA GLU A 209 6.11 17.28 -4.42
C GLU A 209 6.00 15.98 -3.61
N LEU A 210 4.77 15.48 -3.38
CA LEU A 210 4.54 14.23 -2.68
C LEU A 210 5.07 13.03 -3.47
N VAL A 211 4.75 12.94 -4.77
CA VAL A 211 5.29 11.87 -5.64
C VAL A 211 6.82 11.88 -5.64
N GLN A 212 7.45 13.05 -5.73
CA GLN A 212 8.90 13.15 -5.69
C GLN A 212 9.45 12.64 -4.35
N HIS A 213 8.88 13.08 -3.22
CA HIS A 213 9.27 12.63 -1.90
C HIS A 213 9.10 11.11 -1.73
N ASP A 214 7.99 10.55 -2.21
CA ASP A 214 7.70 9.12 -2.13
C ASP A 214 8.70 8.30 -2.95
N VAL A 215 8.98 8.72 -4.19
CA VAL A 215 9.97 8.09 -5.07
C VAL A 215 11.37 8.16 -4.46
N GLU A 216 11.79 9.31 -3.91
CA GLU A 216 13.08 9.46 -3.24
C GLU A 216 13.19 8.56 -2.00
N THR A 217 12.11 8.46 -1.22
CA THR A 217 12.03 7.58 -0.06
C THR A 217 12.18 6.13 -0.49
N ILE A 218 11.43 5.67 -1.49
CA ILE A 218 11.51 4.30 -2.02
C ILE A 218 12.91 4.03 -2.60
N ALA A 219 13.51 5.00 -3.29
CA ALA A 219 14.82 4.86 -3.93
C ALA A 219 15.95 4.57 -2.93
N SER A 220 15.80 5.01 -1.67
CA SER A 220 16.76 4.71 -0.60
C SER A 220 16.87 3.21 -0.27
N VAL A 221 15.85 2.42 -0.61
CA VAL A 221 15.80 0.96 -0.38
C VAL A 221 15.77 0.17 -1.69
N ASN A 222 14.95 0.60 -2.66
CA ASN A 222 14.80 -0.04 -3.96
C ASN A 222 14.75 1.00 -5.11
N PRO A 223 15.91 1.38 -5.68
CA PRO A 223 15.97 2.38 -6.75
C PRO A 223 15.28 1.94 -8.05
N VAL A 224 15.21 0.63 -8.33
CA VAL A 224 14.53 0.13 -9.54
C VAL A 224 13.01 0.32 -9.41
N MET A 225 12.45 0.01 -8.24
CA MET A 225 11.04 0.25 -7.94
C MET A 225 10.69 1.74 -8.06
N ALA A 226 11.52 2.60 -7.47
CA ALA A 226 11.33 4.05 -7.51
C ALA A 226 11.27 4.57 -8.96
N VAL A 227 12.22 4.18 -9.81
CA VAL A 227 12.26 4.59 -11.22
C VAL A 227 11.02 4.15 -11.99
N GLU A 228 10.52 2.93 -11.76
CA GLU A 228 9.32 2.46 -12.45
C GLU A 228 8.05 3.18 -11.96
N LEU A 229 7.92 3.47 -10.66
CA LEU A 229 6.80 4.25 -10.12
C LEU A 229 6.84 5.69 -10.65
N GLU A 230 8.00 6.34 -10.65
CA GLU A 230 8.18 7.68 -11.23
C GLU A 230 7.79 7.70 -12.72
N ARG A 231 8.21 6.69 -13.48
CA ARG A 231 7.84 6.53 -14.90
C ARG A 231 6.33 6.40 -15.08
N GLN A 232 5.64 5.66 -14.21
CA GLN A 232 4.19 5.50 -14.26
C GLN A 232 3.47 6.81 -13.96
N HIS A 233 3.88 7.54 -12.91
CA HIS A 233 3.33 8.86 -12.59
C HIS A 233 3.56 9.85 -13.74
N THR A 234 4.77 9.90 -14.30
CA THR A 234 5.09 10.80 -15.41
C THR A 234 4.22 10.50 -16.64
N ALA A 235 4.06 9.22 -16.99
CA ALA A 235 3.22 8.81 -18.11
C ALA A 235 1.74 9.19 -17.93
N LEU A 236 1.23 9.13 -16.69
CA LEU A 236 -0.13 9.58 -16.38
C LEU A 236 -0.27 11.09 -16.54
N VAL A 237 0.64 11.87 -15.97
CA VAL A 237 0.64 13.34 -16.12
C VAL A 237 0.66 13.74 -17.60
N GLU A 238 1.51 13.10 -18.41
CA GLU A 238 1.55 13.32 -19.86
C GLU A 238 0.19 13.02 -20.51
N LYS A 239 -0.40 11.85 -20.22
CA LYS A 239 -1.70 11.43 -20.76
C LYS A 239 -2.81 12.45 -20.46
N HIS A 240 -2.83 13.05 -19.27
CA HIS A 240 -3.82 14.05 -18.89
C HIS A 240 -3.49 15.48 -19.39
N THR A 241 -2.22 15.79 -19.65
CA THR A 241 -1.81 17.08 -20.23
C THR A 241 -2.23 17.21 -21.71
N PHE A 242 -2.26 16.09 -22.46
CA PHE A 242 -2.72 16.08 -23.85
C PHE A 242 -4.25 16.15 -24.03
N LEU A 243 -5.03 16.12 -22.94
CA LEU A 243 -6.49 16.30 -22.99
C LEU A 243 -6.93 17.78 -22.86
N HIS A 244 -5.98 18.70 -22.68
CA HIS A 244 -6.25 20.13 -22.51
C HIS A 244 -5.56 21.04 -23.57
N TYR A 245 -5.14 20.48 -24.71
CA TYR A 245 -4.70 21.22 -25.89
C TYR A 245 -5.43 20.78 -27.17
#